data_AF-A0A1A6BFS5-F1
#
_entry.id   AF-A0A1A6BFS5-F1
#
_cell.length_a   1.000
_cell.length_b   1.000
_cell.length_c   1.000
_cell.angle_alpha   90.00
_cell.angle_beta   90.00
_cell.angle_gamma   90.00
#
_symmetry.space_group_name_H-M   'P 1'
#
loop_
_entity.id
_entity.type
_entity.pdbx_description
1 polymer ?
#
loop_
_entity_poly.entity_id
_entity_poly.type
_entity_poly.pdbx_seq_one_letter_code
_entity_poly.pdbx_strand_id
1 'polypeptide(L)'
;MGSWPALGTRVTLRYRRPPGSVPPLTDAVGHLLAIDPTVRVQTRSGAVVEVAPADVTAVRVLTHAPVRTADIRRLEHAAAADAPGAEQLWLSGWLLRARGRTLAANSAVPLDISAQASSIPEIFDWYAERGLKPRLAIPDRLLSPPAGLPCELVERVLMRDTTRGTTEFVCIPDTDSTAAAEEQGFRLHHRRRYYHRP
;
A
#
# COMPACT_ATOMS: atom_id res chain seq x y z
N MET A 1 0.67 -2.12 35.43
CA MET A 1 1.50 -2.56 34.30
C MET A 1 0.64 -2.50 33.06
N GLY A 2 1.04 -1.75 32.04
CA GLY A 2 0.26 -1.62 30.80
C GLY A 2 0.17 -2.97 30.09
N SER A 3 -0.96 -3.27 29.46
CA SER A 3 -1.12 -4.46 28.63
C SER A 3 -0.11 -4.44 27.48
N TRP A 4 0.65 -5.51 27.32
CA TRP A 4 1.55 -5.68 26.17
C TRP A 4 0.76 -5.92 24.88
N PRO A 5 1.19 -5.37 23.73
CA PRO A 5 0.64 -5.73 22.44
C PRO A 5 0.87 -7.21 22.11
N ALA A 6 0.06 -7.76 21.19
CA ALA A 6 0.27 -9.12 20.68
C ALA A 6 1.65 -9.27 20.03
N LEU A 7 2.25 -10.45 20.14
CA LEU A 7 3.49 -10.77 19.43
C LEU A 7 3.27 -10.62 17.91
N GLY A 8 4.33 -10.23 17.21
CA GLY A 8 4.28 -9.83 15.79
C GLY A 8 3.78 -8.41 15.56
N THR A 9 3.26 -7.71 16.57
CA THR A 9 2.83 -6.31 16.42
C THR A 9 4.04 -5.39 16.25
N ARG A 10 3.96 -4.45 15.31
CA ARG A 10 4.98 -3.39 15.15
C ARG A 10 4.83 -2.36 16.27
N VAL A 11 5.91 -2.13 17.00
CA VAL A 11 5.94 -1.25 18.18
C VAL A 11 7.12 -0.29 18.13
N THR A 12 6.96 0.84 18.82
CA THR A 12 8.09 1.61 19.37
C THR A 12 8.26 1.21 20.82
N LEU A 13 9.46 0.75 21.16
CA LEU A 13 9.89 0.37 22.50
C LEU A 13 10.86 1.42 23.05
N ARG A 14 10.47 2.15 24.08
CA ARG A 14 11.37 3.08 24.80
C ARG A 14 11.94 2.42 26.04
N TYR A 15 13.26 2.34 26.16
CA TYR A 15 13.91 1.63 27.25
C TYR A 15 15.13 2.36 27.82
N ARG A 16 15.47 2.00 29.06
CA ARG A 16 16.66 2.46 29.78
C ARG A 16 17.89 1.78 29.23
N ARG A 17 18.93 2.58 28.98
CA ARG A 17 20.27 2.08 28.65
C ARG A 17 21.04 1.79 29.94
N PRO A 18 22.16 1.02 29.87
CA PRO A 18 23.00 0.77 31.03
C PRO A 18 23.37 2.07 31.77
N PRO A 19 23.47 2.05 33.11
CA PRO A 19 23.85 3.22 33.90
C PRO A 19 25.12 3.89 33.36
N GLY A 20 25.10 5.22 33.25
CA GLY A 20 26.20 6.00 32.66
C GLY A 20 26.06 6.28 31.15
N SER A 21 25.05 5.74 30.48
CA SER A 21 24.76 6.06 29.08
C SER A 21 24.22 7.49 28.90
N VAL A 22 24.71 8.19 27.87
CA VAL A 22 24.18 9.48 27.42
C VAL A 22 23.73 9.34 25.95
N PRO A 23 22.43 9.51 25.63
CA PRO A 23 21.31 9.70 26.56
C PRO A 23 20.98 8.41 27.37
N PRO A 24 20.32 8.53 28.54
CA PRO A 24 19.98 7.40 29.42
C PRO A 24 18.83 6.54 28.90
N LEU A 25 18.04 7.05 27.96
CA LEU A 25 16.92 6.36 27.32
C LEU A 25 17.17 6.28 25.82
N THR A 26 16.67 5.24 25.18
CA THR A 26 16.65 5.10 23.73
C THR A 26 15.38 4.39 23.26
N ASP A 27 15.13 4.46 21.95
CA ASP A 27 13.94 3.89 21.32
C ASP A 27 14.36 2.82 20.30
N ALA A 28 13.66 1.69 20.29
CA ALA A 28 13.74 0.67 19.26
C ALA A 28 12.41 0.58 18.50
N VAL A 29 12.46 0.49 17.17
CA VAL A 29 11.29 0.36 16.31
C VAL A 29 11.35 -0.96 15.56
N GLY A 30 10.34 -1.80 15.72
CA GLY A 30 10.36 -3.14 15.15
C GLY A 30 9.14 -3.98 15.51
N HIS A 31 9.19 -5.27 15.20
CA HIS A 31 8.15 -6.23 15.58
C HIS A 31 8.47 -6.86 16.93
N LEU A 32 7.48 -6.90 17.82
CA LEU A 32 7.58 -7.53 19.13
C LEU A 32 7.63 -9.05 18.97
N LEU A 33 8.76 -9.67 19.32
CA LEU A 33 8.97 -11.13 19.18
C LEU A 33 8.69 -11.90 20.47
N ALA A 34 9.04 -11.31 21.61
CA ALA A 34 8.86 -11.90 22.93
C ALA A 34 8.70 -10.81 23.99
N ILE A 35 8.09 -11.16 25.12
CA ILE A 35 7.86 -10.26 26.27
C ILE A 35 8.59 -10.80 27.50
N ASP A 36 8.41 -12.08 27.81
CA ASP A 36 9.06 -12.76 28.95
C ASP A 36 9.97 -13.91 28.46
N PRO A 37 11.11 -14.17 29.12
CA PRO A 37 11.69 -13.40 30.25
C PRO A 37 12.36 -12.08 29.82
N THR A 38 12.54 -11.89 28.51
CA THR A 38 13.20 -10.72 27.91
C THR A 38 12.35 -10.18 26.79
N VAL A 39 12.19 -8.86 26.73
CA VAL A 39 11.46 -8.19 25.66
C VAL A 39 12.35 -8.15 24.44
N ARG A 40 11.90 -8.73 23.33
CA ARG A 40 12.66 -8.83 22.08
C ARG A 40 11.94 -8.08 20.98
N VAL A 41 12.62 -7.14 20.33
CA VAL A 41 12.08 -6.37 19.20
C VAL A 41 13.00 -6.51 17.99
N GLN A 42 12.48 -7.08 16.90
CA GLN A 42 13.23 -7.14 15.64
C GLN A 42 13.02 -5.87 14.83
N THR A 43 14.08 -5.11 14.67
CA THR A 43 14.12 -3.87 13.89
C THR A 43 14.04 -4.13 12.39
N ARG A 44 13.81 -3.08 11.59
CA ARG A 44 13.75 -3.18 10.12
C ARG A 44 15.03 -3.74 9.49
N SER A 45 16.20 -3.54 10.11
CA SER A 45 17.47 -4.09 9.63
C SER A 45 17.65 -5.57 9.94
N GLY A 46 16.68 -6.21 10.60
CA GLY A 46 16.77 -7.60 11.06
C GLY A 46 17.46 -7.76 12.42
N ALA A 47 18.10 -6.70 12.95
CA ALA A 47 18.70 -6.73 14.28
C ALA A 47 17.63 -6.87 15.37
N VAL A 48 17.89 -7.75 16.35
CA VAL A 48 17.02 -7.96 17.51
C VAL A 48 17.54 -7.16 18.68
N VAL A 49 16.72 -6.26 19.19
CA VAL A 49 16.97 -5.51 20.43
C VAL A 49 16.36 -6.30 21.59
N GLU A 50 17.17 -6.59 22.59
CA GLU A 50 16.77 -7.35 23.79
C GLU A 50 16.85 -6.43 25.01
N VAL A 51 15.77 -6.38 25.79
CA VAL A 51 15.61 -5.47 26.93
C VAL A 51 14.95 -6.21 28.08
N ALA A 52 15.46 -6.03 29.30
CA ALA A 52 14.77 -6.53 30.49
C ALA A 52 13.40 -5.84 30.64
N PRO A 53 12.31 -6.56 30.97
CA PRO A 53 10.98 -5.96 31.13
C PRO A 53 10.96 -4.74 32.08
N ALA A 54 11.81 -4.75 33.12
CA ALA A 54 11.94 -3.66 34.09
C ALA A 54 12.57 -2.37 33.52
N ASP A 55 13.36 -2.48 32.46
CA ASP A 55 14.00 -1.34 31.80
C ASP A 55 13.12 -0.71 30.72
N VAL A 56 12.00 -1.35 30.37
CA VAL A 56 11.02 -0.81 29.43
C VAL A 56 10.20 0.28 30.10
N THR A 57 10.24 1.48 29.52
CA THR A 57 9.55 2.66 30.04
C THR A 57 8.26 2.98 29.29
N ALA A 58 8.20 2.64 28.00
CA ALA A 58 6.99 2.77 27.22
C ALA A 58 6.99 1.80 26.04
N VAL A 59 5.80 1.29 25.72
CA VAL A 59 5.54 0.52 24.49
C VAL A 59 4.38 1.21 23.79
N ARG A 60 4.55 1.52 22.51
CA ARG A 60 3.47 2.07 21.68
C ARG A 60 3.31 1.20 20.45
N VAL A 61 2.09 0.77 20.18
CA VAL A 61 1.76 0.16 18.88
C VAL A 61 1.96 1.22 17.81
N LEU A 62 2.82 0.92 16.85
CA LEU A 62 2.96 1.74 15.66
C LEU A 62 1.90 1.30 14.67
N THR A 63 0.86 2.12 14.54
CA THR A 63 -0.01 2.07 13.38
C THR A 63 0.81 2.36 12.13
N HIS A 64 0.45 1.73 11.01
CA HIS A 64 1.14 1.98 9.75
C HIS A 64 1.18 3.48 9.43
N ALA A 65 2.29 3.92 8.84
CA ALA A 65 2.39 5.30 8.39
C ALA A 65 1.25 5.61 7.41
N PRO A 66 0.71 6.84 7.43
CA PRO A 66 -0.28 7.25 6.43
C PRO A 66 0.26 6.98 5.02
N VAL A 67 -0.52 6.28 4.20
CA VAL A 67 -0.17 6.00 2.81
C VAL A 67 -0.18 7.29 2.00
N ARG A 68 1.00 7.71 1.54
CA ARG A 68 1.21 8.95 0.78
C ARG A 68 0.83 8.73 -0.69
N THR A 69 0.38 9.78 -1.36
CA THR A 69 0.05 9.74 -2.80
C THR A 69 1.22 9.29 -3.66
N ALA A 70 2.46 9.64 -3.30
CA ALA A 70 3.66 9.16 -3.99
C ALA A 70 3.87 7.65 -3.84
N ASP A 71 3.56 7.06 -2.68
CA ASP A 71 3.66 5.62 -2.47
C ASP A 71 2.55 4.87 -3.23
N ILE A 72 1.35 5.44 -3.31
CA ILE A 72 0.26 4.94 -4.17
C ILE A 72 0.72 4.91 -5.63
N ARG A 73 1.25 6.02 -6.16
CA ARG A 73 1.75 6.09 -7.54
C ARG A 73 2.87 5.09 -7.79
N ARG A 74 3.84 4.95 -6.87
CA ARG A 74 4.93 3.97 -7.00
C ARG A 74 4.38 2.54 -7.14
N LEU A 75 3.42 2.16 -6.28
CA LEU A 75 2.84 0.82 -6.33
C LEU A 75 2.00 0.59 -7.59
N GLU A 76 1.25 1.61 -8.03
CA GLU A 76 0.44 1.53 -9.24
C GLU A 76 1.28 1.49 -10.53
N HIS A 77 2.47 2.10 -10.53
CA HIS A 77 3.46 1.92 -11.59
C HIS A 77 3.93 0.46 -11.66
N ALA A 78 4.26 -0.15 -10.52
CA ALA A 78 4.63 -1.57 -10.47
C ALA A 78 3.47 -2.47 -10.94
N ALA A 79 2.24 -2.22 -10.46
CA ALA A 79 1.07 -2.96 -10.88
C ALA A 79 0.77 -2.82 -12.38
N ALA A 80 1.00 -1.64 -12.95
CA ALA A 80 0.89 -1.40 -14.39
C ALA A 80 1.95 -2.16 -15.20
N ALA A 81 3.17 -2.29 -14.67
CA ALA A 81 4.24 -3.04 -15.31
C ALA A 81 3.97 -4.56 -15.30
N ASP A 82 3.35 -5.07 -14.23
CA ASP A 82 2.94 -6.49 -14.12
C ASP A 82 1.73 -6.83 -15.01
N ALA A 83 0.94 -5.82 -15.37
CA ALA A 83 -0.27 -5.96 -16.19
C ALA A 83 -0.26 -4.97 -17.38
N PRO A 84 0.68 -5.09 -18.33
CA PRO A 84 0.94 -4.05 -19.31
C PRO A 84 -0.18 -3.88 -20.36
N GLY A 85 -1.02 -4.90 -20.58
CA GLY A 85 -1.89 -4.94 -21.76
C GLY A 85 -1.09 -5.23 -23.03
N ALA A 86 -1.76 -5.28 -24.18
CA ALA A 86 -1.10 -5.51 -25.47
C ALA A 86 -0.80 -4.20 -26.22
N GLU A 87 -1.45 -3.11 -25.83
CA GLU A 87 -1.22 -1.76 -26.37
C GLU A 87 -1.15 -0.76 -25.22
N GLN A 88 -0.22 0.19 -25.30
CA GLN A 88 -0.01 1.22 -24.29
C GLN A 88 0.15 2.59 -24.92
N LEU A 89 -0.35 3.62 -24.24
CA LEU A 89 -0.11 5.02 -24.60
C LEU A 89 0.00 5.87 -23.32
N TRP A 90 0.97 6.77 -23.28
CA TRP A 90 1.00 7.85 -22.29
C TRP A 90 0.24 9.06 -22.82
N LEU A 91 -0.73 9.55 -22.05
CA LEU A 91 -1.57 10.69 -22.41
C LEU A 91 -1.75 11.59 -21.18
N SER A 92 -1.17 12.78 -21.21
CA SER A 92 -1.33 13.81 -20.16
C SER A 92 -1.19 13.26 -18.72
N GLY A 93 -0.15 12.47 -18.49
CA GLY A 93 0.15 11.84 -17.19
C GLY A 93 -0.63 10.56 -16.87
N TRP A 94 -1.52 10.13 -17.74
CA TRP A 94 -2.20 8.84 -17.68
C TRP A 94 -1.43 7.79 -18.48
N LEU A 95 -1.36 6.58 -17.96
CA LEU A 95 -0.98 5.40 -18.74
C LEU A 95 -2.25 4.66 -19.15
N LEU A 96 -2.52 4.64 -20.45
CA LEU A 96 -3.61 3.91 -21.08
C LEU A 96 -3.09 2.54 -21.45
N ARG A 97 -3.86 1.50 -21.13
CA ARG A 97 -3.54 0.11 -21.45
C ARG A 97 -4.76 -0.55 -22.06
N ALA A 98 -4.58 -1.23 -23.19
CA ALA A 98 -5.66 -1.86 -23.93
C ALA A 98 -5.39 -3.33 -24.25
N ARG A 99 -6.48 -4.05 -24.57
CA ARG A 99 -6.48 -5.45 -25.05
C ARG A 99 -5.83 -6.45 -24.07
N GLY A 100 -5.71 -6.07 -22.80
CA GLY A 100 -5.35 -6.98 -21.72
C GLY A 100 -6.51 -7.86 -21.28
N ARG A 101 -6.19 -9.00 -20.66
CA ARG A 101 -7.18 -9.99 -20.17
C ARG A 101 -7.86 -9.59 -18.87
N THR A 102 -7.26 -8.67 -18.10
CA THR A 102 -7.79 -8.18 -16.82
C THR A 102 -8.26 -6.74 -16.95
N LEU A 103 -9.10 -6.28 -16.03
CA LEU A 103 -9.50 -4.87 -15.97
C LEU A 103 -8.28 -3.95 -15.81
N ALA A 104 -7.32 -4.32 -14.96
CA ALA A 104 -6.08 -3.55 -14.76
C ALA A 104 -5.24 -3.40 -16.03
N ALA A 105 -5.21 -4.42 -16.88
CA ALA A 105 -4.51 -4.43 -18.17
C ALA A 105 -5.32 -3.82 -19.33
N ASN A 106 -6.56 -3.38 -19.08
CA ASN A 106 -7.47 -2.80 -20.07
C ASN A 106 -8.20 -1.57 -19.49
N SER A 107 -7.45 -0.66 -18.84
CA SER A 107 -7.94 0.57 -18.22
C SER A 107 -6.84 1.64 -18.18
N ALA A 108 -7.23 2.91 -18.17
CA ALA A 108 -6.33 4.04 -17.99
C ALA A 108 -6.10 4.34 -16.51
N VAL A 109 -4.87 4.63 -16.09
CA VAL A 109 -4.53 4.92 -14.69
C VAL A 109 -3.69 6.21 -14.60
N PRO A 110 -3.95 7.11 -13.63
CA PRO A 110 -3.23 8.36 -13.48
C PRO A 110 -1.92 8.09 -12.74
N LEU A 111 -0.84 7.79 -13.47
CA LEU A 111 0.43 7.39 -12.86
C LEU A 111 1.37 8.57 -12.61
N ASP A 112 1.35 9.58 -13.47
CA ASP A 112 2.16 10.79 -13.28
C ASP A 112 1.41 11.89 -12.52
N ILE A 113 2.16 12.72 -11.79
CA ILE A 113 1.62 13.81 -10.99
C ILE A 113 0.84 14.85 -11.82
N SER A 114 1.16 14.97 -13.12
CA SER A 114 0.46 15.85 -14.07
C SER A 114 -0.91 15.34 -14.50
N ALA A 115 -1.33 14.12 -14.15
CA ALA A 115 -2.61 13.57 -14.54
C ALA A 115 -3.80 14.40 -14.03
N GLN A 116 -4.68 14.81 -14.94
CA GLN A 116 -5.86 15.62 -14.64
C GLN A 116 -7.15 14.99 -15.17
N ALA A 117 -8.28 15.35 -14.53
CA ALA A 117 -9.60 14.87 -14.93
C ALA A 117 -10.05 15.46 -16.28
N SER A 118 -9.50 16.61 -16.67
CA SER A 118 -9.75 17.26 -17.97
C SER A 118 -9.33 16.40 -19.17
N SER A 119 -8.41 15.45 -18.99
CA SER A 119 -7.96 14.53 -20.04
C SER A 119 -8.90 13.34 -20.26
N ILE A 120 -9.89 13.11 -19.38
CA ILE A 120 -10.77 11.93 -19.45
C ILE A 120 -11.55 11.81 -20.76
N PRO A 121 -12.11 12.87 -21.37
CA PRO A 121 -12.77 12.76 -22.68
C PRO A 121 -11.86 12.18 -23.76
N GLU A 122 -10.62 12.69 -23.87
CA GLU A 122 -9.64 12.21 -24.85
C GLU A 122 -9.25 10.74 -24.60
N ILE A 123 -9.11 10.36 -23.32
CA ILE A 123 -8.88 8.96 -22.93
C ILE A 123 -10.06 8.08 -23.38
N PHE A 124 -11.29 8.55 -23.22
CA PHE A 124 -12.46 7.78 -23.64
C PHE A 124 -12.53 7.58 -25.15
N ASP A 125 -12.19 8.62 -25.91
CA ASP A 125 -12.17 8.54 -27.38
C ASP A 125 -11.10 7.55 -27.85
N TRP A 126 -9.92 7.54 -27.22
CA TRP A 126 -8.86 6.57 -27.52
C TRP A 126 -9.29 5.09 -27.41
N TYR A 127 -10.08 4.75 -26.39
CA TYR A 127 -10.66 3.40 -26.27
C TYR A 127 -11.79 3.16 -27.28
N ALA A 128 -12.64 4.16 -27.51
CA ALA A 128 -13.78 4.04 -28.43
C ALA A 128 -13.33 3.81 -29.87
N GLU A 129 -12.29 4.51 -30.34
CA GLU A 129 -11.65 4.30 -31.66
C GLU A 129 -11.15 2.86 -31.86
N ARG A 130 -10.87 2.15 -30.77
CA ARG A 130 -10.40 0.75 -30.78
C ARG A 130 -11.53 -0.26 -30.61
N GLY A 131 -12.78 0.19 -30.51
CA GLY A 131 -13.95 -0.64 -30.22
C GLY A 131 -13.92 -1.25 -28.81
N LEU A 132 -13.24 -0.60 -27.85
CA LEU A 132 -13.09 -1.08 -26.48
C LEU A 132 -13.98 -0.27 -25.54
N LYS A 133 -14.47 -0.92 -24.46
CA LYS A 133 -15.17 -0.22 -23.38
C LYS A 133 -14.19 0.73 -22.68
N PRO A 134 -14.42 2.05 -22.67
CA PRO A 134 -13.51 2.99 -22.03
C PRO A 134 -13.54 2.84 -20.51
N ARG A 135 -12.39 2.58 -19.91
CA ARG A 135 -12.26 2.33 -18.46
C ARG A 135 -11.16 3.17 -17.84
N LEU A 136 -11.45 3.73 -16.67
CA LEU A 136 -10.50 4.41 -15.80
C LEU A 136 -10.29 3.57 -14.56
N ALA A 137 -9.06 3.30 -14.18
CA ALA A 137 -8.67 2.72 -12.91
C ALA A 137 -8.06 3.83 -12.05
N ILE A 138 -8.83 4.37 -11.12
CA ILE A 138 -8.44 5.54 -10.30
C ILE A 138 -8.17 5.08 -8.86
N PRO A 139 -6.89 5.13 -8.43
CA PRO A 139 -6.53 4.92 -7.03
C PRO A 139 -7.06 6.02 -6.13
N ASP A 140 -7.43 5.65 -4.91
CA ASP A 140 -7.83 6.59 -3.86
C ASP A 140 -6.80 7.71 -3.71
N ARG A 141 -7.29 8.93 -3.49
CA ARG A 141 -6.48 10.14 -3.21
C ARG A 141 -5.63 10.65 -4.37
N LEU A 142 -5.56 9.97 -5.52
CA LEU A 142 -4.80 10.48 -6.67
C LEU A 142 -5.59 11.46 -7.51
N LEU A 143 -6.86 11.15 -7.77
CA LEU A 143 -7.71 11.96 -8.64
C LEU A 143 -9.18 11.72 -8.28
N SER A 144 -9.99 12.78 -8.32
CA SER A 144 -11.44 12.67 -8.18
C SER A 144 -12.06 12.51 -9.57
N PRO A 145 -12.78 11.42 -9.87
CA PRO A 145 -13.46 11.27 -11.15
C PRO A 145 -14.56 12.33 -11.32
N PRO A 146 -14.92 12.68 -12.57
CA PRO A 146 -16.14 13.42 -12.85
C PRO A 146 -17.36 12.76 -12.22
N ALA A 147 -18.30 13.58 -11.74
CA ALA A 147 -19.55 13.10 -11.19
C ALA A 147 -20.37 12.33 -12.25
N GLY A 148 -21.10 11.31 -11.82
CA GLY A 148 -22.01 10.54 -12.68
C GLY A 148 -21.38 9.38 -13.46
N LEU A 149 -20.06 9.16 -13.37
CA LEU A 149 -19.45 7.94 -13.93
C LEU A 149 -19.81 6.71 -13.08
N PRO A 150 -20.41 5.66 -13.68
CA PRO A 150 -20.67 4.41 -12.99
C PRO A 150 -19.36 3.75 -12.53
N CYS A 151 -19.35 3.28 -11.28
CA CYS A 151 -18.27 2.44 -10.77
C CYS A 151 -18.65 0.97 -10.95
N GLU A 152 -17.82 0.23 -11.69
CA GLU A 152 -18.06 -1.21 -11.97
C GLU A 152 -17.41 -2.12 -10.94
N LEU A 153 -16.23 -1.73 -10.42
CA LEU A 153 -15.46 -2.53 -9.47
C LEU A 153 -14.64 -1.62 -8.57
N VAL A 154 -14.53 -2.01 -7.30
CA VAL A 154 -13.53 -1.48 -6.38
C VAL A 154 -12.60 -2.62 -6.00
N GLU A 155 -11.30 -2.40 -6.14
CA GLU A 155 -10.27 -3.32 -5.66
C GLU A 155 -9.60 -2.72 -4.43
N ARG A 156 -9.31 -3.57 -3.44
CA ARG A 156 -8.36 -3.27 -2.36
C ARG A 156 -6.99 -3.73 -2.84
N VAL A 157 -6.04 -2.81 -2.88
CA VAL A 157 -4.64 -3.10 -3.13
C VAL A 157 -3.97 -3.29 -1.79
N LEU A 158 -3.61 -4.53 -1.47
CA LEU A 158 -2.88 -4.87 -0.25
C LEU A 158 -1.41 -5.06 -0.57
N MET A 159 -0.55 -4.66 0.35
CA MET A 159 0.89 -4.67 0.19
C MET A 159 1.56 -5.29 1.43
N ARG A 160 2.67 -6.00 1.20
CA ARG A 160 3.61 -6.40 2.24
C ARG A 160 5.04 -6.10 1.81
N ASP A 161 5.87 -5.72 2.77
CA ASP A 161 7.32 -5.69 2.60
C ASP A 161 7.87 -7.06 2.99
N THR A 162 8.66 -7.66 2.10
CA THR A 162 9.38 -8.89 2.40
C THR A 162 10.69 -8.60 3.12
N THR A 163 11.25 -9.59 3.81
CA THR A 163 12.56 -9.51 4.49
C THR A 163 13.71 -9.18 3.55
N ARG A 164 13.53 -9.39 2.23
CA ARG A 164 14.49 -9.07 1.18
C ARG A 164 14.37 -7.63 0.66
N GLY A 165 13.48 -6.82 1.25
CA GLY A 165 13.21 -5.45 0.80
C GLY A 165 12.39 -5.36 -0.49
N THR A 166 11.89 -6.49 -1.00
CA THR A 166 10.95 -6.53 -2.13
C THR A 166 9.55 -6.24 -1.63
N THR A 167 8.86 -5.30 -2.28
CA THR A 167 7.44 -5.05 -2.05
C THR A 167 6.62 -6.02 -2.89
N GLU A 168 5.75 -6.77 -2.23
CA GLU A 168 4.75 -7.60 -2.88
C GLU A 168 3.37 -6.99 -2.69
N PHE A 169 2.48 -7.18 -3.67
CA PHE A 169 1.11 -6.71 -3.58
C PHE A 169 0.13 -7.72 -4.14
N VAL A 170 -1.11 -7.62 -3.68
CA VAL A 170 -2.25 -8.36 -4.21
C VAL A 170 -3.43 -7.39 -4.37
N CYS A 171 -4.21 -7.59 -5.43
CA CYS A 171 -5.43 -6.83 -5.68
C CYS A 171 -6.62 -7.76 -5.41
N ILE A 172 -7.51 -7.37 -4.51
CA ILE A 172 -8.67 -8.17 -4.09
C ILE A 172 -9.93 -7.32 -4.27
N PRO A 173 -10.93 -7.76 -5.06
CA PRO A 173 -12.24 -7.09 -5.16
C PRO A 173 -12.79 -6.76 -3.78
N ASP A 174 -13.39 -5.59 -3.57
CA ASP A 174 -13.85 -5.17 -2.24
C ASP A 174 -15.00 -6.02 -1.66
N THR A 175 -15.67 -6.79 -2.52
CA THR A 175 -16.67 -7.81 -2.20
C THR A 175 -16.09 -9.06 -1.53
N ASP A 176 -14.81 -9.34 -1.72
CA ASP A 176 -14.21 -10.61 -1.31
C ASP A 176 -13.62 -10.52 0.12
N SER A 177 -13.08 -11.62 0.66
CA SER A 177 -12.39 -11.57 1.96
C SER A 177 -10.91 -11.25 1.80
N THR A 178 -10.35 -10.41 2.68
CA THR A 178 -8.90 -10.14 2.76
C THR A 178 -8.17 -11.01 3.78
N ALA A 179 -8.89 -11.84 4.54
CA ALA A 179 -8.34 -12.57 5.69
C ALA A 179 -7.10 -13.42 5.33
N ALA A 180 -7.17 -14.19 4.25
CA ALA A 180 -6.04 -15.04 3.82
C ALA A 180 -4.79 -14.22 3.42
N ALA A 181 -4.98 -13.02 2.88
CA ALA A 181 -3.87 -12.11 2.57
C ALA A 181 -3.33 -11.47 3.86
N GLU A 182 -4.21 -11.09 4.78
CA GLU A 182 -3.83 -10.53 6.08
C GLU A 182 -3.05 -11.52 6.94
N GLU A 183 -3.43 -12.80 6.95
CA GLU A 183 -2.67 -13.89 7.58
C GLU A 183 -1.27 -14.03 6.99
N GLN A 184 -1.12 -13.80 5.68
CA GLN A 184 0.17 -13.77 4.99
C GLN A 184 0.94 -12.45 5.17
N GLY A 185 0.45 -11.55 6.02
CA GLY A 185 1.11 -10.29 6.33
C GLY A 185 0.80 -9.13 5.37
N PHE A 186 -0.08 -9.33 4.38
CA PHE A 186 -0.54 -8.23 3.53
C PHE A 186 -1.43 -7.26 4.31
N ARG A 187 -1.34 -5.98 4.00
CA ARG A 187 -2.14 -4.93 4.64
C ARG A 187 -2.70 -4.00 3.59
N LEU A 188 -3.90 -3.48 3.84
CA LEU A 188 -4.53 -2.52 2.93
C LEU A 188 -3.62 -1.30 2.72
N HIS A 189 -3.22 -1.06 1.47
CA HIS A 189 -2.44 0.10 1.08
C HIS A 189 -3.36 1.22 0.58
N HIS A 190 -4.22 0.92 -0.40
CA HIS A 190 -5.24 1.84 -0.90
C HIS A 190 -6.33 1.06 -1.64
N ARG A 191 -7.40 1.74 -2.08
CA ARG A 191 -8.37 1.16 -3.00
C ARG A 191 -8.22 1.76 -4.39
N ARG A 192 -8.57 0.99 -5.41
CA ARG A 192 -8.62 1.40 -6.81
C ARG A 192 -10.02 1.18 -7.34
N ARG A 193 -10.60 2.22 -7.94
CA ARG A 193 -11.97 2.17 -8.49
C ARG A 193 -11.94 2.17 -9.99
N TYR A 194 -12.72 1.27 -10.58
CA TYR A 194 -12.91 1.16 -12.02
C TYR A 194 -14.18 1.89 -12.41
N TYR A 195 -14.01 2.96 -13.19
CA TYR A 195 -15.11 3.72 -13.77
C TYR A 195 -15.16 3.48 -15.27
N HIS A 196 -16.34 3.60 -15.86
CA HIS A 196 -16.48 3.56 -17.31
C HIS A 196 -17.38 4.67 -17.82
N ARG A 197 -17.27 4.96 -19.13
CA ARG A 197 -18.24 5.80 -19.82
C ARG A 197 -19.61 5.10 -19.76
N PRO A 198 -20.70 5.80 -19.37
CA PRO A 198 -22.06 5.26 -19.39
C PRO A 198 -22.43 4.66 -20.74
#